data_AF-A0A497R720-F1
#
_entry.id   AF-A0A497R720-F1
#
_cell.length_a   1.000
_cell.length_b   1.000
_cell.length_c   1.000
_cell.angle_alpha   90.00
_cell.angle_beta   90.00
_cell.angle_gamma   90.00
#
_symmetry.space_group_name_H-M   'P 1'
#
loop_
_entity.id
_entity.type
_entity.pdbx_description
1 polymer ?
#
loop_
_entity_poly.entity_id
_entity_poly.type
_entity_poly.pdbx_seq_one_letter_code
_entity_poly.pdbx_strand_id
1 'polypeptide(L)' 'ICIALSRKSFIGKFLNLKEPEERLYGSLGATSLAVINGAKIIRTHDVRETWEAIRVVEKIIEYGSEDE' A
#
# COMPACT_ATOMS: atom_id res chain seq x y z
N ILE A 1 -2.46 -14.58 1.71
CA ILE A 1 -3.64 -13.71 1.47
C ILE A 1 -3.29 -12.72 0.35
N CYS A 2 -4.19 -12.53 -0.61
CA CYS A 2 -4.05 -11.54 -1.69
C CYS A 2 -4.94 -10.33 -1.41
N ILE A 3 -4.39 -9.12 -1.55
CA ILE A 3 -5.06 -7.86 -1.24
C ILE A 3 -5.03 -6.92 -2.46
N ALA A 4 -6.14 -6.22 -2.71
CA ALA A 4 -6.32 -5.32 -3.85
C ALA A 4 -6.92 -3.97 -3.42
N LEU A 5 -6.06 -3.01 -3.09
CA LEU A 5 -6.45 -1.70 -2.56
C LEU A 5 -6.28 -0.55 -3.55
N SER A 6 -5.49 -0.77 -4.61
CA SER A 6 -5.19 0.24 -5.63
C SER A 6 -6.45 0.88 -6.22
N ARG A 7 -6.52 2.21 -6.11
CA ARG A 7 -7.55 3.11 -6.65
C ARG A 7 -8.99 2.83 -6.19
N LYS A 8 -9.19 2.06 -5.12
CA LYS A 8 -10.53 1.71 -4.62
C LYS A 8 -11.33 2.96 -4.25
N SER A 9 -12.64 2.92 -4.51
CA SER A 9 -13.55 4.06 -4.33
C SER A 9 -13.63 4.55 -2.88
N PHE A 10 -13.44 3.68 -1.89
CA PHE A 10 -13.43 4.11 -0.48
C PHE A 10 -12.27 5.08 -0.18
N ILE A 11 -11.12 4.91 -0.83
CA ILE A 11 -9.98 5.84 -0.70
C ILE A 11 -10.38 7.21 -1.23
N GLY A 12 -11.07 7.24 -2.38
CA GLY A 12 -11.63 8.48 -2.93
C GLY A 12 -12.63 9.14 -1.99
N LYS A 13 -13.50 8.36 -1.34
CA LYS A 13 -14.46 8.88 -0.35
C LYS A 13 -13.76 9.49 0.87
N PHE A 14 -12.71 8.86 1.39
CA PHE A 14 -12.00 9.34 2.58
C PHE A 14 -11.19 10.60 2.31
N LEU A 15 -10.63 10.73 1.12
CA LEU A 15 -9.76 11.85 0.74
C LEU A 15 -10.47 12.92 -0.12
N ASN A 16 -11.77 12.78 -0.37
CA ASN A 16 -12.56 13.63 -1.25
C ASN A 16 -11.97 13.76 -2.68
N LEU A 17 -11.51 12.63 -3.23
CA LEU A 17 -10.91 12.54 -4.57
C LEU A 17 -11.90 11.94 -5.56
N LYS A 18 -12.08 12.61 -6.70
CA LYS A 18 -13.04 12.18 -7.72
C LYS A 18 -12.43 11.13 -8.61
N GLU A 19 -11.23 11.37 -9.13
CA GLU A 19 -10.63 10.51 -10.15
C GLU A 19 -9.87 9.33 -9.51
N PRO A 20 -9.93 8.12 -10.10
CA PRO A 20 -9.17 6.97 -9.62
C PRO A 20 -7.66 7.21 -9.54
N GLU A 21 -7.09 7.97 -10.47
CA GLU A 21 -5.65 8.24 -10.61
C GLU A 21 -5.14 9.08 -9.43
N GLU A 22 -5.96 9.96 -8.87
CA GLU A 22 -5.61 10.81 -7.72
C GLU A 22 -5.40 10.00 -6.44
N ARG A 23 -5.91 8.76 -6.39
CA ARG A 23 -5.92 7.90 -5.20
C ARG A 23 -4.61 7.15 -4.97
N LEU A 24 -3.56 7.45 -5.73
CA LEU A 24 -2.26 6.79 -5.64
C LEU A 24 -1.74 6.78 -4.20
N TYR A 25 -1.58 7.95 -3.56
CA TYR A 25 -0.98 8.04 -2.23
C TYR A 25 -1.81 7.33 -1.15
N GLY A 26 -3.14 7.45 -1.20
CA GLY A 26 -4.02 6.69 -0.30
C GLY A 26 -3.93 5.18 -0.54
N SER A 27 -3.74 4.75 -1.78
CA SER A 27 -3.56 3.34 -2.15
C SER A 27 -2.24 2.78 -1.62
N LEU A 28 -1.16 3.56 -1.72
CA LEU A 28 0.15 3.19 -1.18
C LEU A 28 0.09 3.05 0.34
N GLY A 29 -0.48 4.03 1.05
CA GLY A 29 -0.62 3.96 2.51
C GLY A 29 -1.44 2.75 2.97
N ALA A 30 -2.58 2.47 2.32
CA ALA A 30 -3.39 1.31 2.62
C ALA A 30 -2.66 -0.02 2.31
N THR A 31 -1.86 -0.04 1.24
CA THR A 31 -1.04 -1.20 0.87
C THR A 31 0.08 -1.45 1.88
N SER A 32 0.77 -0.40 2.33
CA SER A 32 1.79 -0.51 3.38
C SER A 32 1.24 -1.16 4.65
N LEU A 33 0.05 -0.73 5.09
CA LEU A 33 -0.63 -1.34 6.22
C LEU A 33 -0.97 -2.82 5.96
N ALA A 34 -1.45 -3.16 4.76
CA ALA A 34 -1.74 -4.55 4.42
C ALA A 34 -0.50 -5.45 4.46
N VAL A 35 0.66 -4.96 4.01
CA VAL A 35 1.95 -5.67 4.09
C VAL A 35 2.35 -5.92 5.54
N ILE A 36 2.28 -4.89 6.39
CA ILE A 36 2.55 -5.02 7.84
C ILE A 36 1.64 -6.09 8.47
N ASN A 37 0.38 -6.17 8.03
CA ASN A 37 -0.58 -7.18 8.48
C ASN A 37 -0.44 -8.55 7.79
N GLY A 38 0.67 -8.80 7.08
CA GLY A 38 1.00 -10.11 6.52
C GLY A 38 0.39 -10.42 5.15
N ALA A 39 -0.06 -9.42 4.39
CA ALA A 39 -0.42 -9.63 2.98
C ALA A 39 0.78 -10.19 2.21
N LYS A 40 0.55 -11.24 1.41
CA LYS A 40 1.61 -11.95 0.64
C LYS A 40 1.55 -11.66 -0.85
N ILE A 41 0.42 -11.16 -1.35
CA ILE A 41 0.21 -10.81 -2.75
C ILE A 41 -0.53 -9.48 -2.79
N ILE A 42 -0.02 -8.53 -3.57
CA ILE A 42 -0.67 -7.23 -3.80
C ILE A 42 -1.05 -7.12 -5.27
N ARG A 43 -2.33 -6.84 -5.54
CA ARG A 43 -2.82 -6.48 -6.87
C ARG A 43 -2.94 -4.96 -6.98
N THR A 44 -2.25 -4.37 -7.93
CA THR A 44 -2.18 -2.92 -8.11
C THR A 44 -2.26 -2.50 -9.59
N HIS A 45 -2.71 -1.27 -9.84
CA HIS A 45 -2.60 -0.62 -11.14
C HIS A 45 -1.26 0.12 -11.31
N ASP A 46 -0.70 0.60 -10.20
CA ASP A 46 0.48 1.47 -10.13
C ASP A 46 1.69 0.65 -9.66
N VAL A 47 2.22 -0.19 -10.56
CA VAL A 47 3.16 -1.28 -10.21
C VAL A 47 4.44 -0.75 -9.59
N ARG A 48 5.04 0.28 -10.19
CA ARG A 48 6.35 0.79 -9.76
C ARG A 48 6.26 1.41 -8.38
N GLU A 49 5.32 2.31 -8.19
CA GLU A 49 5.09 3.07 -6.96
C GLU A 49 4.71 2.14 -5.80
N THR A 50 3.87 1.15 -6.10
CA THR A 50 3.50 0.13 -5.11
C THR A 50 4.71 -0.72 -4.72
N TRP A 51 5.53 -1.13 -5.69
CA TRP A 51 6.74 -1.91 -5.41
C TRP A 51 7.73 -1.13 -4.53
N GLU A 52 7.99 0.14 -4.86
CA GLU A 52 8.87 1.01 -4.08
C GLU A 52 8.37 1.16 -2.62
N ALA A 53 7.06 1.40 -2.43
CA ALA A 53 6.46 1.50 -1.09
C ALA A 53 6.59 0.19 -0.30
N ILE A 54 6.33 -0.96 -0.92
CA ILE A 54 6.47 -2.28 -0.28
C ILE A 54 7.92 -2.50 0.15
N ARG A 55 8.91 -2.20 -0.70
CA ARG A 55 10.33 -2.39 -0.36
C ARG A 55 10.78 -1.58 0.84
N VAL A 56 10.34 -0.33 0.94
CA VAL A 56 10.64 0.52 2.09
C VAL A 56 10.03 -0.07 3.36
N VAL A 57 8.77 -0.49 3.30
CA VAL A 57 8.06 -1.09 4.45
C VAL A 57 8.71 -2.40 4.90
N GLU A 58 9.06 -3.28 3.97
CA GLU A 58 9.78 -4.53 4.27
C GLU A 58 11.10 -4.26 5.00
N LYS A 59 11.88 -3.28 4.51
CA LYS A 59 13.15 -2.89 5.16
C LYS A 59 12.97 -2.29 6.54
N ILE A 60 11.95 -1.44 6.74
CA ILE A 60 11.65 -0.89 8.07
C ILE A 60 11.32 -2.01 9.07
N ILE A 61 10.55 -3.02 8.66
CA ILE A 61 10.21 -4.16 9.51
C ILE A 61 11.46 -4.97 9.85
N GLU A 62 12.32 -5.24 8.87
CA GLU A 62 13.60 -5.95 9.07
C GLU A 62 14.48 -5.22 10.10
N TYR A 63 14.73 -3.92 9.92
CA TYR A 63 15.54 -3.12 10.85
C TYR A 63 14.93 -3.06 12.26
N GLY A 64 13.61 -2.85 12.38
CA GLY A 64 12.95 -2.77 13.69
C GLY A 64 12.93 -4.10 14.46
N SER A 65 13.21 -5.22 13.78
CA SER A 65 13.31 -6.55 14.40
C SER A 65 14.73 -6.89 14.87
N GLU A 66 15.75 -6.16 14.41
CA GLU A 66 17.15 -6.36 14.81
C GLU A 66 17.51 -5.63 16.13
N ASP A 67 16.66 -4.69 16.55
CA ASP A 67 16.79 -3.94 17.80
C ASP A 67 16.12 -4.63 19.02
N GLU A 68 15.56 -5.83 18.85
CA GLU A 68 15.07 -6.75 19.91
C GLU A 68 16.02 -7.94 20.12
#